data_AF-A0A7W1QWE9-F1
#
_entry.id   AF-A0A7W1QWE9-F1
#
_cell.length_a   1.000
_cell.length_b   1.000
_cell.length_c   1.000
_cell.angle_alpha   90.00
_cell.angle_beta   90.00
_cell.angle_gamma   90.00
#
_symmetry.space_group_name_H-M   'P 1'
#
loop_
_entity.id
_entity.type
_entity.pdbx_description
1 polymer ?
#
loop_
_entity_poly.entity_id
_entity_poly.type
_entity_poly.pdbx_seq_one_letter_code
_entity_poly.pdbx_strand_id
1 'polypeptide(L)' 'MQVRADDLADHLQRGVAPLYVVHGDEPLLALEAGDAIRAGARRAGCTEREVLVVESGFKWDGLL' A
#
# COMPACT_ATOMS: atom_id res chain seq x y z
N MET A 1 -6.55 -3.30 -12.12
CA MET A 1 -6.38 -2.04 -12.87
C MET A 1 -5.00 -1.51 -12.56
N GLN A 2 -4.25 -1.03 -13.56
CA GLN A 2 -2.99 -0.33 -13.31
C GLN A 2 -3.26 1.17 -13.15
N VAL A 3 -2.63 1.79 -12.15
CA VAL A 3 -2.75 3.22 -11.84
C VAL A 3 -1.34 3.78 -11.86
N ARG A 4 -1.10 4.86 -12.61
CA ARG A 4 0.21 5.53 -12.61
C ARG A 4 0.38 6.29 -11.30
N ALA A 5 1.62 6.52 -10.88
CA ALA A 5 1.92 7.26 -9.65
C ALA A 5 1.22 8.63 -9.61
N ASP A 6 1.24 9.35 -10.73
CA ASP A 6 0.61 10.68 -10.87
C ASP A 6 -0.92 10.64 -10.70
N ASP A 7 -1.57 9.54 -11.09
CA ASP A 7 -3.02 9.36 -11.02
C ASP A 7 -3.50 8.80 -9.66
N LEU A 8 -2.56 8.42 -8.78
CA LEU A 8 -2.88 7.74 -7.53
C LEU A 8 -3.70 8.61 -6.57
N ALA A 9 -3.41 9.91 -6.51
CA ALA A 9 -4.13 10.83 -5.64
C ALA A 9 -5.63 10.89 -6.00
N ASP A 10 -5.94 11.04 -7.28
CA ASP A 10 -7.31 11.08 -7.79
C ASP A 10 -8.02 9.74 -7.62
N HIS A 11 -7.29 8.64 -7.80
CA HIS A 11 -7.80 7.30 -7.51
C HIS A 11 -8.24 7.17 -6.05
N LEU A 12 -7.38 7.57 -5.10
CA LEU A 12 -7.64 7.47 -3.66
C LEU A 12 -8.76 8.41 -3.18
N GLN A 13 -9.00 9.53 -3.87
CA GLN A 13 -10.14 10.42 -3.57
C GLN A 13 -11.49 9.75 -3.87
N ARG A 14 -11.54 8.86 -4.86
CA ARG A 14 -12.76 8.12 -5.22
C ARG A 14 -13.05 6.95 -4.28
N GLY A 15 -12.09 6.61 -3.43
CA GLY A 15 -12.16 5.54 -2.44
C GLY A 15 -10.90 4.69 -2.45
N VAL A 16 -10.61 4.07 -1.31
CA VAL A 16 -9.47 3.16 -1.18
C VAL A 16 -9.90 1.74 -1.54
N ALA A 17 -9.24 1.15 -2.53
CA ALA A 17 -9.39 -0.27 -2.87
C ALA A 17 -8.88 -1.18 -1.74
N PRO A 18 -9.40 -2.42 -1.61
CA PRO A 18 -9.00 -3.34 -0.54
C PRO A 18 -7.57 -3.89 -0.69
N LEU A 19 -6.97 -3.82 -1.89
CA LEU A 19 -5.63 -4.32 -2.16
C LEU A 19 -4.90 -3.41 -3.15
N TYR A 20 -3.65 -3.09 -2.82
CA TYR A 20 -2.72 -2.41 -3.71
C TYR A 20 -1.42 -3.19 -3.82
N VAL A 21 -0.87 -3.25 -5.03
CA VAL A 21 0.49 -3.71 -5.29
C VAL A 21 1.28 -2.50 -5.75
N VAL A 22 2.31 -2.12 -4.99
CA VAL A 22 3.21 -1.03 -5.34
C VAL A 22 4.50 -1.65 -5.86
N HIS A 23 4.84 -1.36 -7.12
CA HIS A 23 6.04 -1.87 -7.76
C HIS A 23 6.61 -0.80 -8.70
N GLY A 24 7.94 -0.79 -8.87
CA GLY A 24 8.64 0.15 -9.73
C GLY A 24 10.12 0.25 -9.35
N ASP A 25 10.93 0.75 -10.27
CA ASP A 25 12.38 0.84 -10.09
C ASP A 25 12.80 2.10 -9.30
N GLU A 26 11.89 3.06 -9.14
CA GLU A 26 12.09 4.32 -8.44
C GLU A 26 11.65 4.21 -6.97
N PRO A 27 12.59 4.13 -6.00
CA PRO A 27 12.24 3.86 -4.60
C PRO A 27 11.39 4.96 -3.95
N LEU A 28 11.65 6.23 -4.32
CA LEU A 28 10.92 7.37 -3.77
C LEU A 28 9.44 7.32 -4.17
N LEU A 29 9.14 7.01 -5.44
CA LEU A 29 7.76 6.89 -5.91
C LEU A 29 7.00 5.76 -5.20
N ALA A 30 7.69 4.64 -4.91
CA ALA A 30 7.09 3.53 -4.16
C ALA A 30 6.77 3.92 -2.71
N LEU A 31 7.66 4.68 -2.06
CA LEU A 31 7.43 5.21 -0.71
C LEU A 31 6.25 6.18 -0.68
N GLU A 32 6.22 7.14 -1.59
CA GLU A 32 5.15 8.14 -1.71
C GLU A 32 3.79 7.48 -1.99
N ALA A 33 3.75 6.51 -2.91
CA ALA A 33 2.55 5.74 -3.18
C ALA A 33 2.05 4.99 -1.94
N GLY A 34 2.96 4.32 -1.23
CA GLY A 34 2.64 3.64 0.02
C GLY A 34 2.08 4.59 1.09
N ASP A 35 2.65 5.79 1.24
CA ASP A 35 2.16 6.80 2.17
C ASP A 35 0.78 7.33 1.79
N ALA A 36 0.54 7.61 0.51
CA ALA A 36 -0.75 8.05 0.01
C ALA A 36 -1.84 6.99 0.26
N ILE A 37 -1.57 5.72 -0.02
CA ILE A 37 -2.49 4.60 0.21
C ILE A 37 -2.82 4.49 1.70
N ARG A 38 -1.80 4.51 2.58
CA ARG A 38 -2.00 4.46 4.04
C ARG A 38 -2.81 5.64 4.56
N ALA A 39 -2.57 6.85 4.05
CA ALA A 39 -3.34 8.04 4.41
C ALA A 39 -4.82 7.89 3.99
N GLY A 40 -5.07 7.35 2.80
CA GLY A 40 -6.41 7.01 2.34
C GLY A 40 -7.10 5.97 3.24
N ALA A 41 -6.39 4.88 3.58
CA ALA A 41 -6.93 3.82 4.42
C ALA A 41 -7.31 4.34 5.81
N ARG A 42 -6.49 5.22 6.41
CA ARG A 42 -6.83 5.88 7.68
C ARG A 42 -8.11 6.71 7.58
N ARG A 43 -8.29 7.46 6.49
CA ARG A 43 -9.55 8.20 6.24
C ARG A 43 -10.75 7.28 6.06
N ALA A 44 -10.53 6.07 5.55
CA ALA A 44 -11.55 5.03 5.42
C ALA A 44 -11.82 4.24 6.72
N GLY A 45 -11.17 4.60 7.85
CA GLY A 45 -11.42 4.00 9.16
C GLY A 45 -10.43 2.91 9.57
N CYS A 46 -9.38 2.64 8.79
CA CYS A 46 -8.33 1.69 9.19
C CYS A 46 -7.41 2.32 10.26
N THR A 47 -7.51 1.84 11.49
CA THR A 47 -6.75 2.36 12.65
C THR A 47 -5.50 1.55 12.99
N GLU A 48 -5.46 0.28 12.58
CA GLU A 48 -4.35 -0.64 12.85
C GLU A 48 -3.45 -0.81 11.63
N ARG A 49 -2.19 -1.16 11.89
CA ARG A 49 -1.20 -1.45 10.85
C ARG A 49 -0.27 -2.55 11.32
N GLU A 50 -0.25 -3.63 10.57
CA GLU A 50 0.78 -4.66 10.62
C GLU A 50 1.71 -4.50 9.42
N VAL A 51 3.01 -4.76 9.62
CA VAL A 51 4.00 -4.72 8.54
C VAL A 51 4.78 -6.01 8.57
N LEU A 52 4.73 -6.74 7.46
CA LEU A 52 5.43 -8.00 7.29
C LEU A 52 6.52 -7.78 6.25
N VAL A 53 7.77 -8.07 6.63
CA VAL A 53 8.91 -8.06 5.72
C VAL A 53 9.23 -9.51 5.41
N VAL A 54 9.00 -9.91 4.16
CA VAL A 54 9.21 -11.29 3.72
C VAL A 54 10.61 -11.44 3.17
N GLU A 55 11.45 -12.17 3.89
CA GLU A 55 12.82 -12.53 3.49
C GLU A 55 12.99 -14.05 3.53
N SER A 56 14.20 -14.52 3.16
CA SER A 56 14.54 -15.93 3.28
C SER A 56 14.41 -16.39 4.73
N GLY A 57 13.62 -17.45 4.97
CA GLY A 57 13.35 -17.97 6.31
C GLY A 57 12.14 -17.35 7.02
N PHE A 58 11.37 -16.48 6.35
CA PHE A 58 10.10 -15.97 6.87
C PHE A 58 9.16 -17.12 7.29
N LYS A 59 8.61 -17.02 8.50
CA LYS A 59 7.78 -18.06 9.12
C LYS A 59 6.31 -17.86 8.76
N TRP A 60 5.89 -18.49 7.67
CA TRP A 60 4.51 -18.43 7.20
C TRP A 60 3.50 -19.03 8.19
N ASP A 61 3.87 -20.04 8.95
CA ASP A 61 2.97 -20.72 9.90
C ASP A 61 2.51 -19.83 11.06
N GLY A 62 3.18 -18.68 11.28
CA GLY A 62 2.78 -17.67 12.26
C GLY A 62 1.81 -16.62 11.73
N LEU A 63 1.47 -16.66 10.44
CA LEU A 63 0.51 -15.75 9.81
C LEU A 63 -0.89 -16.39 9.89
N LEU A 64 -1.79 -15.75 10.67
CA LEU A 64 -3.17 -16.19 10.89
C LEU A 64 -4.09 -15.92 9.69
#